data_AF-A0A424PAS2-F1
#
_entry.id   AF-A0A424PAS2-F1
#
_cell.length_a   1.000
_cell.length_b   1.000
_cell.length_c   1.000
_cell.angle_alpha   90.00
_cell.angle_beta   90.00
_cell.angle_gamma   90.00
#
_symmetry.space_group_name_H-M   'P 1'
#
loop_
_entity.id
_entity.type
_entity.pdbx_description
1 polymer ?
#
loop_
_entity_poly.entity_id
_entity_poly.type
_entity_poly.pdbx_seq_one_letter_code
_entity_poly.pdbx_strand_id
1 'polypeptide(L)'
;MSFIFRIIIIGIISFYMPHYLPWWSITIITFGIGFAFDENYFSHFLSGFIGVGTAWLFLLLSIDSSTNSIISNKIIDLLEISSVNMLIIYTSILGGFIGGMGSCSGKSLKEVLIKKKKKRDFKF
;
A
#
# COMPACT_ATOMS: atom_id res chain seq x y z
N MET A 1 -6.90 -2.56 -17.73
CA MET A 1 -6.63 -1.10 -17.74
C MET A 1 -6.71 -0.48 -16.35
N SER A 2 -7.66 -0.90 -15.51
CA SER A 2 -7.84 -0.39 -14.12
C SER A 2 -6.70 -0.71 -13.16
N PHE A 3 -5.90 -1.78 -13.37
CA PHE A 3 -4.77 -2.11 -12.49
C PHE A 3 -3.68 -1.04 -12.41
N ILE A 4 -3.10 -0.64 -13.56
CA ILE A 4 -2.06 0.41 -13.61
C ILE A 4 -2.61 1.74 -13.08
N PHE A 5 -3.85 2.07 -13.45
CA PHE A 5 -4.50 3.28 -12.98
C PHE A 5 -4.64 3.31 -11.45
N ARG A 6 -4.99 2.18 -10.82
CA ARG A 6 -5.05 2.05 -9.35
C ARG A 6 -3.67 2.21 -8.72
N ILE A 7 -2.62 1.63 -9.29
CA ILE A 7 -1.25 1.82 -8.78
C ILE A 7 -0.88 3.30 -8.77
N ILE A 8 -1.14 4.00 -9.87
CA ILE A 8 -0.81 5.42 -10.01
C ILE A 8 -1.58 6.26 -8.98
N ILE A 9 -2.89 6.02 -8.84
CA ILE A 9 -3.72 6.72 -7.84
C ILE A 9 -3.24 6.43 -6.42
N ILE A 10 -3.04 5.16 -6.07
CA ILE A 10 -2.58 4.75 -4.74
C ILE A 10 -1.21 5.37 -4.45
N GLY A 11 -0.28 5.33 -5.41
CA GLY A 11 1.06 5.87 -5.27
C GLY A 11 1.06 7.38 -5.05
N ILE A 12 0.33 8.14 -5.88
CA ILE A 12 0.24 9.60 -5.73
C ILE A 12 -0.36 9.95 -4.38
N ILE A 13 -1.51 9.36 -4.02
CA ILE A 13 -2.17 9.70 -2.76
C ILE A 13 -1.31 9.30 -1.57
N SER A 14 -0.71 8.11 -1.59
CA SER A 14 0.11 7.61 -0.48
C SER A 14 1.43 8.35 -0.32
N PHE A 15 1.91 9.05 -1.35
CA PHE A 15 3.09 9.91 -1.26
C PHE A 15 2.77 11.25 -0.59
N TYR A 16 1.65 11.90 -0.96
CA TYR A 16 1.29 13.21 -0.43
C TYR A 16 0.58 13.15 0.93
N MET A 17 -0.27 12.15 1.16
CA MET A 17 -1.12 12.10 2.35
C MET A 17 -0.36 12.08 3.69
N PRO A 18 0.77 11.35 3.83
CA PRO A 18 1.53 11.31 5.08
C PRO A 18 2.09 12.67 5.55
N HIS A 19 2.10 13.69 4.67
CA HIS A 19 2.52 15.04 5.06
C HIS A 19 1.47 15.78 5.91
N TYR A 20 0.19 15.42 5.76
CA TYR A 20 -0.93 16.07 6.46
C TYR A 20 -1.61 15.16 7.47
N LEU A 21 -1.61 13.86 7.20
CA LEU A 21 -2.24 12.85 8.02
C LEU A 21 -1.20 11.89 8.59
N PRO A 22 -1.50 11.24 9.73
CA PRO A 22 -0.64 10.19 10.24
C PRO A 22 -0.49 9.05 9.22
N TRP A 23 0.66 8.39 9.23
CA TRP A 23 1.02 7.35 8.27
C TRP A 23 -0.01 6.20 8.12
N TRP A 24 -0.80 5.88 9.16
CA TRP A 24 -1.86 4.86 9.10
C TRP A 24 -3.03 5.22 8.16
N SER A 25 -3.15 6.48 7.75
CA SER A 25 -4.19 6.91 6.79
C SER A 25 -4.07 6.19 5.45
N ILE A 26 -2.88 5.71 5.09
CA ILE A 26 -2.63 4.96 3.85
C ILE A 26 -3.53 3.72 3.75
N THR A 27 -3.76 3.02 4.87
CA THR A 27 -4.63 1.85 4.91
C THR A 27 -6.08 2.21 4.56
N ILE A 28 -6.56 3.37 5.01
CA ILE A 28 -7.92 3.84 4.73
C ILE A 28 -8.06 4.21 3.25
N ILE A 29 -7.03 4.85 2.68
CA ILE A 29 -6.98 5.22 1.27
C ILE A 29 -7.03 3.96 0.38
N THR A 30 -6.15 3.00 0.64
CA THR A 30 -6.11 1.76 -0.17
C THR A 30 -7.38 0.95 0.00
N PHE A 31 -7.97 0.95 1.20
CA PHE A 31 -9.29 0.37 1.45
C PHE A 31 -10.38 1.01 0.58
N GLY A 32 -10.47 2.33 0.54
CA GLY A 32 -11.46 3.04 -0.29
C GLY A 32 -11.31 2.73 -1.78
N ILE A 33 -10.06 2.67 -2.25
CA ILE A 33 -9.76 2.30 -3.65
C ILE A 33 -10.09 0.82 -3.90
N GLY A 34 -9.81 -0.06 -2.95
CA GLY A 34 -10.20 -1.47 -3.02
C GLY A 34 -11.71 -1.68 -3.10
N PHE A 35 -12.48 -0.82 -2.42
CA PHE A 35 -13.94 -0.82 -2.45
C PHE A 35 -14.52 -0.31 -3.79
N ALA A 36 -13.86 0.65 -4.44
CA ALA A 36 -14.37 1.24 -5.68
C ALA A 36 -14.31 0.28 -6.89
N PHE A 37 -13.27 -0.56 -7.00
CA PHE A 37 -13.00 -1.35 -8.21
C PHE A 37 -13.36 -2.83 -8.08
N ASP A 38 -13.98 -3.41 -9.12
CA ASP A 38 -14.30 -4.85 -9.19
C ASP A 38 -13.25 -5.62 -10.00
N GLU A 39 -12.22 -6.11 -9.33
CA GLU A 39 -11.17 -6.94 -9.93
C GLU A 39 -10.79 -8.12 -9.03
N ASN A 40 -9.89 -8.98 -9.48
CA ASN A 40 -9.39 -10.12 -8.72
C ASN A 40 -8.66 -9.69 -7.45
N TYR A 41 -8.77 -10.50 -6.38
CA TYR A 41 -8.11 -10.22 -5.09
C TYR A 41 -6.60 -10.02 -5.22
N PHE A 42 -5.95 -10.84 -6.04
CA PHE A 42 -4.51 -10.73 -6.30
C PHE A 42 -4.14 -9.39 -6.96
N SER A 43 -4.95 -8.92 -7.91
CA SER A 43 -4.78 -7.60 -8.54
C SER A 43 -4.93 -6.47 -7.51
N HIS A 44 -5.88 -6.60 -6.59
CA HIS A 44 -6.08 -5.63 -5.50
C HIS A 44 -4.90 -5.57 -4.53
N PHE A 45 -4.41 -6.73 -4.09
CA PHE A 45 -3.22 -6.81 -3.25
C PHE A 45 -2.00 -6.17 -3.94
N LEU A 46 -1.72 -6.60 -5.18
CA LEU A 46 -0.49 -6.23 -5.87
C LEU A 46 -0.45 -4.73 -6.22
N SER A 47 -1.59 -4.16 -6.57
CA SER A 47 -1.69 -2.72 -6.83
C SER A 47 -1.54 -1.86 -5.57
N GLY A 48 -2.09 -2.30 -4.44
CA GLY A 48 -1.87 -1.65 -3.14
C GLY A 48 -0.42 -1.79 -2.69
N PHE A 49 0.16 -2.97 -2.88
CA PHE A 49 1.55 -3.25 -2.52
C PHE A 49 2.53 -2.40 -3.32
N ILE A 50 2.43 -2.42 -4.65
CA ILE A 50 3.32 -1.65 -5.52
C ILE A 50 3.08 -0.14 -5.33
N GLY A 51 1.81 0.30 -5.30
CA GLY A 51 1.49 1.72 -5.15
C GLY A 51 2.04 2.31 -3.84
N VAL A 52 1.74 1.69 -2.70
CA VAL A 52 2.21 2.17 -1.40
C VAL A 52 3.71 1.93 -1.22
N GLY A 53 4.21 0.75 -1.59
CA GLY A 53 5.63 0.42 -1.46
C GLY A 53 6.50 1.40 -2.24
N THR A 54 6.17 1.67 -3.51
CA THR A 54 6.91 2.65 -4.30
C THR A 54 6.81 4.06 -3.72
N ALA A 55 5.63 4.49 -3.27
CA ALA A 55 5.48 5.80 -2.62
C ALA A 55 6.33 5.94 -1.35
N TRP A 56 6.34 4.92 -0.48
CA TRP A 56 7.16 4.93 0.73
C TRP A 56 8.65 4.86 0.43
N LEU A 57 9.07 4.09 -0.57
CA LEU A 57 10.47 4.04 -0.98
C LEU A 57 10.99 5.44 -1.36
N PHE A 58 10.26 6.17 -2.20
CA PHE A 58 10.63 7.54 -2.57
C PHE A 58 10.60 8.51 -1.39
N LEU A 59 9.60 8.38 -0.51
CA LEU A 59 9.46 9.22 0.67
C LEU A 59 10.64 9.00 1.63
N LEU A 60 10.99 7.75 1.92
CA LEU A 60 12.12 7.39 2.78
C LEU A 60 13.46 7.85 2.20
N LEU A 61 13.70 7.68 0.89
CA LEU A 61 14.90 8.18 0.24
C LEU A 61 15.01 9.72 0.32
N SER A 62 13.88 10.41 0.17
CA SER A 62 13.83 11.88 0.27
C SER A 62 14.16 12.35 1.68
N ILE A 63 13.60 11.70 2.70
CA ILE A 63 13.88 12.00 4.11
C ILE A 63 15.34 11.70 4.45
N ASP A 64 15.84 10.53 4.05
CA ASP A 64 17.20 10.10 4.35
C ASP A 64 18.25 11.04 3.74
N SER A 65 18.05 11.41 2.46
CA SER A 65 18.92 12.36 1.76
C SER A 65 18.87 13.75 2.40
N SER A 66 17.70 14.22 2.85
CA SER A 66 17.56 15.52 3.50
C SER A 66 18.21 15.59 4.90
N THR A 67 18.36 14.45 5.56
CA THR A 67 18.88 14.34 6.93
C THR A 67 20.32 13.84 6.97
N ASN A 68 20.99 13.70 5.83
CA ASN A 68 22.32 13.08 5.71
C ASN A 68 22.42 11.73 6.43
N SER A 69 21.31 10.98 6.44
CA SER A 69 21.17 9.67 7.11
C SER A 69 21.48 9.67 8.63
N ILE A 70 21.52 10.83 9.30
CA ILE A 70 21.91 10.93 10.72
C ILE A 70 20.97 10.12 11.62
N ILE A 71 19.66 10.20 11.36
CA ILE A 71 18.64 9.49 12.13
C ILE A 71 18.64 8.01 11.76
N SER A 72 18.75 7.71 10.47
CA SER A 72 18.78 6.34 9.96
C SER A 72 19.97 5.55 10.50
N ASN A 73 21.14 6.19 10.65
CA ASN A 73 22.33 5.59 11.27
C ASN A 73 22.06 5.16 12.72
N LYS A 74 21.39 6.01 13.51
CA LYS A 74 21.00 5.64 14.89
C LYS A 74 20.01 4.47 14.93
N ILE A 75 19.12 4.39 13.95
CA ILE A 75 18.13 3.31 13.86
C ILE A 75 18.80 1.99 13.49
N ILE A 76 19.73 1.99 12.53
CA ILE A 76 20.45 0.75 12.17
C ILE A 76 21.34 0.26 13.31
N ASP A 77 21.95 1.15 14.09
CA ASP A 77 22.72 0.77 15.29
C ASP A 77 21.82 0.14 16.35
N LEU A 78 20.62 0.69 16.56
CA LEU A 78 19.67 0.18 17.54
C LEU A 78 19.01 -1.14 17.11
N LEU A 79 18.84 -1.36 15.80
CA LEU A 79 18.24 -2.57 15.24
C LEU A 79 19.27 -3.60 14.78
N GLU A 80 20.57 -3.34 14.97
CA GLU A 80 21.69 -4.17 14.51
C GLU A 80 21.63 -4.50 13.00
N ILE A 81 21.22 -3.52 12.19
CA ILE A 81 21.09 -3.66 10.73
C ILE A 81 22.39 -3.22 10.05
N SER A 82 22.80 -3.95 9.02
CA SER A 82 24.07 -3.72 8.32
C SER A 82 24.15 -2.44 7.49
N SER A 83 23.02 -1.90 7.01
CA SER A 83 23.00 -0.69 6.17
C SER A 83 21.67 0.06 6.21
N VAL A 84 21.74 1.38 6.03
CA VAL A 84 20.57 2.27 5.90
C VAL A 84 19.69 1.89 4.71
N ASN A 85 20.29 1.50 3.58
CA ASN A 85 19.54 1.08 2.39
C ASN A 85 18.65 -0.14 2.68
N MET A 86 19.13 -1.07 3.49
CA MET A 86 18.38 -2.26 3.88
C MET A 86 17.20 -1.90 4.78
N LEU A 87 17.38 -0.95 5.70
CA LEU A 87 16.29 -0.37 6.49
C LEU A 87 15.21 0.27 5.60
N ILE A 88 15.60 1.06 4.59
CA ILE A 88 14.67 1.71 3.65
C ILE A 88 13.88 0.68 2.85
N ILE A 89 14.54 -0.38 2.37
CA ILE A 89 13.88 -1.46 1.62
C ILE A 89 12.88 -2.19 2.51
N TYR A 90 13.28 -2.55 3.73
CA TYR A 90 12.37 -3.25 4.65
C TYR A 90 11.17 -2.42 5.06
N THR A 91 11.38 -1.16 5.39
CA THR A 91 10.29 -0.24 5.74
C THR A 91 9.35 -0.05 4.55
N SER A 92 9.87 0.15 3.34
CA SER A 92 9.08 0.21 2.10
C SER A 92 8.25 -1.06 1.87
N ILE A 93 8.83 -2.25 2.05
CA ILE A 93 8.12 -3.52 1.89
C ILE A 93 6.97 -3.63 2.90
N LEU A 94 7.20 -3.26 4.16
CA LEU A 94 6.16 -3.23 5.18
C LEU A 94 5.00 -2.30 4.79
N GLY A 95 5.31 -1.12 4.26
CA GLY A 95 4.30 -0.18 3.73
C GLY A 95 3.49 -0.79 2.61
N GLY A 96 4.16 -1.43 1.66
CA GLY A 96 3.52 -2.18 0.59
C GLY A 96 2.56 -3.24 1.15
N PHE A 97 2.99 -4.03 2.13
CA PHE A 97 2.12 -5.04 2.75
C PHE A 97 0.87 -4.43 3.38
N ILE A 98 1.03 -3.33 4.14
CA ILE A 98 -0.07 -2.60 4.77
C ILE A 98 -1.04 -2.06 3.69
N GLY A 99 -0.50 -1.50 2.61
CA GLY A 99 -1.27 -1.01 1.47
C GLY A 99 -2.05 -2.10 0.75
N GLY A 100 -1.39 -3.23 0.47
CA GLY A 100 -2.00 -4.40 -0.18
C GLY A 100 -3.11 -5.02 0.66
N MET A 101 -2.89 -5.19 1.97
CA MET A 101 -3.93 -5.69 2.88
C MET A 101 -5.11 -4.73 3.01
N GLY A 102 -4.86 -3.41 3.04
CA GLY A 102 -5.93 -2.41 3.03
C GLY A 102 -6.81 -2.52 1.78
N SER A 103 -6.21 -2.61 0.59
CA SER A 103 -6.97 -2.77 -0.67
C SER A 103 -7.76 -4.08 -0.71
N CYS A 104 -7.20 -5.20 -0.25
CA CYS A 104 -7.92 -6.46 -0.16
C CYS A 104 -9.12 -6.37 0.77
N SER A 105 -8.96 -5.73 1.93
CA SER A 105 -10.03 -5.56 2.92
C SER A 105 -11.18 -4.74 2.35
N GLY A 106 -10.88 -3.67 1.60
CA GLY A 106 -11.89 -2.85 0.91
C GLY A 106 -12.71 -3.67 -0.09
N LYS A 107 -12.02 -4.51 -0.86
CA LYS A 107 -12.67 -5.40 -1.82
C LYS A 107 -13.53 -6.47 -1.12
N SER A 108 -13.02 -7.10 -0.06
CA SER A 108 -13.78 -8.10 0.71
C SER A 108 -15.07 -7.50 1.28
N LEU A 109 -15.00 -6.29 1.84
CA LEU A 109 -16.17 -5.60 2.37
C LEU A 109 -17.19 -5.28 1.26
N LYS A 110 -16.71 -4.89 0.07
CA LYS A 110 -17.55 -4.71 -1.11
C LYS A 110 -18.30 -5.98 -1.50
N GLU A 111 -17.62 -7.13 -1.56
CA GLU A 111 -18.25 -8.40 -1.94
C GLU A 111 -19.30 -8.86 -0.92
N VAL A 112 -19.11 -8.56 0.36
CA VAL A 112 -20.10 -8.86 1.42
C VAL A 112 -21.34 -7.99 1.29
N LEU A 113 -21.16 -6.68 1.05
CA LEU A 113 -22.28 -5.73 0.92
C LEU A 113 -23.01 -5.87 -0.42
N ILE A 114 -22.27 -6.07 -1.51
CA ILE A 114 -22.80 -6.21 -2.87
C ILE A 114 -22.85 -7.70 -3.19
N LYS A 115 -23.84 -8.40 -2.63
CA LYS A 115 -24.11 -9.80 -2.99
C LYS A 115 -24.30 -9.91 -4.52
N LYS A 116 -23.33 -10.47 -5.23
CA LYS A 116 -23.56 -10.93 -6.60
C LYS A 116 -24.63 -12.01 -6.54
N LYS A 117 -25.79 -11.75 -7.15
CA LYS A 117 -26.87 -12.73 -7.34
C LYS A 117 -26.24 -13.96 -8.02
N LYS A 118 -26.07 -15.04 -7.26
CA LYS A 118 -25.55 -16.32 -7.78
C LYS A 118 -26.55 -16.78 -8.83
N LYS A 119 -26.22 -16.71 -10.12
CA LYS A 119 -27.02 -17.33 -11.20
C LYS A 119 -26.97 -18.83 -10.90
N ARG A 120 -28.02 -19.35 -10.26
CA ARG A 120 -28.18 -20.79 -10.05
C ARG A 120 -28.58 -21.36 -11.40
N ASP A 121 -27.59 -21.76 -12.18
CA ASP A 121 -27.83 -22.60 -13.35
C ASP A 121 -28.24 -23.98 -12.82
N PHE A 122 -29.54 -24.12 -12.53
CA PHE A 122 -30.15 -25.44 -12.41
C PHE A 122 -30.21 -26.02 -13.82
N LYS A 123 -29.24 -26.85 -14.17
CA LYS A 123 -29.43 -27.83 -15.24
C LYS A 123 -30.24 -28.98 -14.63
N PHE A 124 -31.53 -29.01 -14.95
CA PHE A 124 -32.36 -30.22 -14.83
C PHE A 124 -32.14 -31.10 -16.06
#